data_AF-A0A3N5VV73-F1
#
_entry.id   AF-A0A3N5VV73-F1
#
_cell.length_a   1.000
_cell.length_b   1.000
_cell.length_c   1.000
_cell.angle_alpha   90.00
_cell.angle_beta   90.00
_cell.angle_gamma   90.00
#
_symmetry.space_group_name_H-M   'P 1'
#
loop_
_entity.id
_entity.type
_entity.pdbx_description
1 polymer ?
#
loop_
_entity_poly.entity_id
_entity_poly.type
_entity_poly.pdbx_seq_one_letter_code
_entity_poly.pdbx_strand_id
1 'polypeptide(L)'
;MKRRMKGKPMKAIQTKYLGPTDTKGIRIKASDSDNNSVTIHVDNSLNSEQNHYHAAEELCRKMKWSGTYAGGHTKHGMVWVCIDSRYQFTRLATDDKEQ
;
A
#
# COMPACT_ATOMS: atom_id res chain seq x y z
N MET A 1 -21.69 -18.62 -4.52
CA MET A 1 -21.33 -17.85 -5.74
C MET A 1 -20.88 -16.44 -5.32
N LYS A 2 -19.57 -16.17 -5.24
CA LYS A 2 -19.06 -14.84 -4.83
C LYS A 2 -19.36 -13.83 -5.95
N ARG A 3 -20.25 -12.86 -5.70
CA ARG A 3 -20.60 -11.80 -6.66
C ARG A 3 -19.34 -11.02 -7.02
N ARG A 4 -18.93 -11.07 -8.28
CA ARG A 4 -17.82 -10.28 -8.82
C ARG A 4 -18.29 -8.83 -8.95
N MET A 5 -18.05 -8.01 -7.93
CA MET A 5 -18.32 -6.58 -8.01
C MET A 5 -17.48 -5.99 -9.15
N LYS A 6 -18.12 -5.26 -10.07
CA LYS A 6 -17.43 -4.43 -11.08
C LYS A 6 -16.80 -3.23 -10.36
N GLY A 7 -15.75 -3.49 -9.57
CA GLY A 7 -14.98 -2.48 -8.85
C GLY A 7 -13.89 -1.89 -9.75
N LYS A 8 -13.61 -0.60 -9.55
CA LYS A 8 -12.49 0.15 -10.14
C LYS A 8 -11.18 -0.68 -9.99
N PRO A 9 -10.26 -0.68 -10.98
CA PRO A 9 -9.03 -1.46 -10.88
C PRO A 9 -8.27 -1.08 -9.60
N MET A 10 -7.95 -2.10 -8.80
CA MET A 10 -7.18 -1.96 -7.57
C MET A 10 -5.72 -1.73 -7.92
N LYS A 11 -5.16 -0.63 -7.45
CA LYS A 11 -3.79 -0.20 -7.78
C LYS A 11 -2.86 -0.48 -6.61
N ALA A 12 -1.57 -0.54 -6.91
CA ALA A 12 -0.54 -0.53 -5.88
C ALA A 12 -0.56 0.83 -5.16
N ILE A 13 -0.34 0.79 -3.85
CA ILE A 13 -0.31 1.97 -2.98
C ILE A 13 1.10 2.10 -2.44
N GLN A 14 1.65 3.31 -2.49
CA GLN A 14 2.89 3.66 -1.82
C GLN A 14 2.58 4.49 -0.59
N THR A 15 3.23 4.16 0.52
CA THR A 15 3.09 4.89 1.78
C THR A 15 4.46 5.38 2.22
N LYS A 16 4.55 6.66 2.60
CA LYS A 16 5.80 7.27 3.06
C LYS A 16 5.61 8.05 4.33
N TYR A 17 6.62 7.99 5.18
CA TYR A 17 6.74 8.81 6.37
C TYR A 17 7.04 10.26 5.99
N LEU A 18 6.33 11.19 6.62
CA LEU A 18 6.58 12.61 6.56
C LEU A 18 6.96 13.08 7.96
N GLY A 19 8.21 13.53 8.10
CA GLY A 19 8.70 14.09 9.34
C GLY A 19 7.90 15.33 9.79
N PRO A 20 8.06 15.71 11.07
CA PRO A 20 7.43 16.92 11.57
C PRO A 20 8.02 18.15 10.88
N THR A 21 7.22 19.20 10.82
CA THR A 21 7.57 20.54 10.33
C THR A 21 7.11 21.55 11.37
N ASP A 22 7.54 22.81 11.25
CA ASP A 22 7.22 23.88 12.20
C ASP A 22 5.72 24.03 12.51
N THR A 23 4.85 23.64 11.58
CA THR A 23 3.38 23.78 11.70
C THR A 23 2.63 22.46 11.73
N LYS A 24 3.29 21.31 11.51
CA LYS A 24 2.61 20.02 11.37
C LYS A 24 3.42 18.91 12.02
N GLY A 25 2.75 18.11 12.83
CA GLY A 25 3.32 16.88 13.39
C GLY A 25 3.62 15.81 12.34
N ILE A 26 4.09 14.68 12.83
CA ILE A 26 4.42 13.49 12.05
C ILE A 26 3.18 12.97 11.33
N ARG A 27 3.35 12.59 10.05
CA ARG A 27 2.26 12.12 9.20
C ARG A 27 2.73 10.98 8.30
N ILE A 28 1.80 10.14 7.86
CA ILE A 28 2.01 9.19 6.76
C ILE A 28 1.20 9.65 5.56
N LYS A 29 1.82 9.64 4.38
CA LYS A 29 1.13 9.88 3.10
C LYS A 29 1.00 8.57 2.33
N ALA A 30 -0.21 8.21 1.96
CA ALA A 30 -0.52 7.16 1.00
C ALA A 30 -0.83 7.76 -0.37
N SER A 31 -0.32 7.17 -1.45
CA SER A 31 -0.58 7.60 -2.83
C SER A 31 -0.59 6.45 -3.83
N ASP A 32 -1.33 6.61 -4.92
CA ASP A 32 -1.36 5.69 -6.07
C ASP A 32 -0.64 6.26 -7.31
N SER A 33 -0.74 5.57 -8.45
CA SER A 33 -0.19 6.01 -9.74
C SER A 33 -0.96 7.13 -10.43
N ASP A 34 -2.19 7.44 -9.99
CA ASP A 34 -3.10 8.40 -10.63
C ASP A 34 -3.14 9.74 -9.89
N ASN A 35 -2.14 10.00 -9.03
CA ASN A 35 -2.08 11.16 -8.14
C ASN A 35 -3.21 11.21 -7.09
N ASN A 36 -3.92 10.12 -6.83
CA ASN A 36 -4.77 10.05 -5.64
C ASN A 36 -3.89 9.91 -4.41
N SER A 37 -4.24 10.63 -3.35
CA SER A 37 -3.54 10.50 -2.08
C SER A 37 -4.41 10.82 -0.87
N VAL A 38 -3.94 10.33 0.27
CA VAL A 38 -4.42 10.63 1.62
C VAL A 38 -3.19 10.90 2.48
N THR A 39 -3.32 11.80 3.45
CA THR A 39 -2.29 12.01 4.48
C THR A 39 -2.96 11.96 5.84
N ILE A 40 -2.49 11.08 6.70
CA ILE A 40 -2.98 10.92 8.07
C ILE A 40 -1.90 11.33 9.07
N HIS A 41 -2.31 11.75 10.25
CA HIS A 41 -1.40 11.90 11.38
C HIS A 41 -0.99 10.52 11.91
N VAL A 42 0.25 10.41 12.39
CA VAL A 42 0.71 9.20 13.07
C VAL A 42 0.00 9.07 14.40
N ASP A 43 -0.51 7.87 14.67
CA ASP A 43 -0.98 7.46 15.98
C ASP A 43 0.19 6.82 16.74
N ASN A 44 0.55 7.43 17.88
CA ASN A 44 1.67 6.98 18.71
C ASN A 44 1.37 5.68 19.46
N SER A 45 0.11 5.23 19.51
CA SER A 45 -0.26 3.93 20.05
C SER A 45 0.02 2.77 19.07
N LEU A 46 0.23 3.09 17.78
CA LEU A 46 0.54 2.15 16.73
C LEU A 46 2.03 2.15 16.40
N ASN A 47 2.56 1.00 15.98
CA ASN A 47 3.91 0.94 15.42
C ASN A 47 3.97 1.54 13.99
N SER A 48 5.18 1.61 13.43
CA SER A 48 5.40 2.22 12.10
C SER A 48 4.58 1.51 11.02
N GLU A 49 4.65 0.18 10.97
CA GLU A 49 3.98 -0.66 9.98
C GLU A 49 2.46 -0.50 10.05
N GLN A 50 1.90 -0.45 11.26
CA GLN A 50 0.47 -0.23 11.50
C GLN A 50 0.02 1.16 11.05
N ASN A 51 0.82 2.20 11.28
CA ASN A 51 0.55 3.53 10.75
C ASN A 51 0.57 3.57 9.21
N HIS A 52 1.52 2.86 8.60
CA HIS A 52 1.58 2.71 7.14
C HIS A 52 0.38 1.91 6.59
N TYR A 53 -0.02 0.83 7.25
CA TYR A 53 -1.22 0.06 6.94
C TYR A 53 -2.47 0.94 6.98
N HIS A 54 -2.67 1.69 8.07
CA HIS A 54 -3.84 2.54 8.25
C HIS A 54 -3.93 3.63 7.18
N ALA A 55 -2.79 4.22 6.78
CA ALA A 55 -2.76 5.18 5.67
C ALA A 55 -3.18 4.56 4.33
N ALA A 56 -2.75 3.32 4.05
CA ALA A 56 -3.13 2.61 2.84
C ALA A 56 -4.61 2.22 2.84
N GLU A 57 -5.13 1.75 3.98
CA GLU A 57 -6.53 1.43 4.19
C GLU A 57 -7.43 2.66 3.96
N GLU A 58 -7.03 3.82 4.49
CA GLU A 58 -7.79 5.06 4.31
C GLU A 58 -7.83 5.52 2.84
N LEU A 59 -6.75 5.30 2.07
CA LEU A 59 -6.77 5.53 0.63
C LEU A 59 -7.72 4.55 -0.07
N CYS A 60 -7.71 3.26 0.28
CA CYS A 60 -8.68 2.29 -0.24
C CYS A 60 -10.12 2.72 0.05
N ARG A 61 -10.40 3.18 1.28
CA ARG A 61 -11.72 3.68 1.70
C ARG A 61 -12.15 4.88 0.87
N LYS A 62 -11.28 5.89 0.71
CA LYS A 62 -11.52 7.07 -0.13
C LYS A 62 -11.85 6.69 -1.57
N MET A 63 -11.13 5.72 -2.12
CA MET A 63 -11.27 5.30 -3.52
C MET A 63 -12.35 4.23 -3.74
N LYS A 64 -12.97 3.74 -2.65
CA LYS A 64 -13.91 2.61 -2.65
C LYS A 64 -13.31 1.35 -3.28
N TRP A 65 -12.03 1.12 -3.01
CA TRP A 65 -11.33 -0.11 -3.38
C TRP A 65 -11.53 -1.18 -2.31
N SER A 66 -11.61 -2.43 -2.74
CA SER A 66 -11.85 -3.58 -1.86
C SER A 66 -11.09 -4.78 -2.38
N GLY A 67 -10.25 -5.39 -1.55
CA GLY A 67 -9.50 -6.59 -1.91
C GLY A 67 -8.42 -6.88 -0.87
N THR A 68 -7.67 -7.94 -1.11
CA THR A 68 -6.53 -8.32 -0.27
C THR A 68 -5.27 -7.63 -0.78
N TYR A 69 -4.49 -7.06 0.14
CA TYR A 69 -3.25 -6.37 -0.16
C TYR A 69 -2.10 -7.01 0.60
N ALA A 70 -1.01 -7.31 -0.11
CA ALA A 70 0.26 -7.70 0.49
C ALA A 70 1.13 -6.45 0.67
N GLY A 71 1.65 -6.26 1.89
CA GLY A 71 2.54 -5.16 2.24
C GLY A 71 4.01 -5.58 2.18
N GLY A 72 4.89 -4.66 1.79
CA GLY A 72 6.34 -4.86 1.80
C GLY A 72 7.10 -3.55 2.03
N HIS A 73 8.22 -3.64 2.75
CA HIS A 73 9.09 -2.50 2.98
C HIS A 73 9.92 -2.14 1.74
N THR A 74 10.22 -0.86 1.63
CA THR A 74 11.14 -0.29 0.65
C THR A 74 12.04 0.73 1.35
N LYS A 75 13.08 1.21 0.65
CA LYS A 75 13.94 2.30 1.14
C LYS A 75 13.16 3.58 1.52
N HIS A 76 11.97 3.79 0.93
CA HIS A 76 11.23 5.04 1.03
C HIS A 76 9.92 4.93 1.82
N GLY A 77 9.66 3.79 2.45
CA GLY A 77 8.42 3.49 3.18
C GLY A 77 7.90 2.10 2.84
N MET A 78 6.59 1.94 2.67
CA MET A 78 5.98 0.65 2.34
C MET A 78 5.14 0.71 1.08
N VAL A 79 5.11 -0.42 0.36
CA VAL A 79 4.25 -0.61 -0.81
C VAL A 79 3.23 -1.70 -0.48
N TRP A 80 1.99 -1.47 -0.92
CA TRP A 80 0.88 -2.38 -0.76
C TRP A 80 0.36 -2.76 -2.14
N VAL A 81 0.44 -4.04 -2.48
CA VAL A 81 0.04 -4.56 -3.80
C VAL A 81 -1.21 -5.40 -3.65
N CYS A 82 -2.24 -5.10 -4.44
CA CYS A 82 -3.44 -5.92 -4.46
C CYS A 82 -3.12 -7.29 -5.07
N ILE A 83 -3.30 -8.35 -4.28
CA ILE A 83 -3.01 -9.73 -4.70
C ILE A 83 -4.21 -10.41 -5.37
N ASP A 84 -5.40 -9.81 -5.30
CA ASP A 84 -6.56 -10.24 -6.09
C ASP A 84 -6.48 -9.78 -7.56
N SER A 85 -5.36 -9.15 -7.93
CA SER A 85 -5.07 -8.73 -9.31
C SER A 85 -4.95 -9.92 -10.25
N ARG A 86 -5.41 -9.75 -11.49
CA ARG A 86 -5.30 -10.76 -12.55
C ARG A 86 -3.90 -10.83 -13.18
N TYR A 87 -3.03 -9.87 -12.85
CA TYR A 87 -1.68 -9.77 -13.38
C TYR A 87 -0.69 -10.45 -12.45
N GLN A 88 -0.72 -11.78 -12.45
CA GLN A 88 0.19 -12.62 -11.66
C GLN A 88 1.05 -13.45 -12.61
N PHE A 89 2.30 -13.65 -12.24
CA PHE A 89 3.14 -14.64 -12.89
C PHE A 89 3.89 -15.41 -11.79
N THR A 90 4.04 -16.72 -11.97
CA THR A 90 4.87 -17.55 -11.10
C THR A 90 6.24 -17.65 -11.75
N ARG A 91 7.29 -17.29 -11.02
CA ARG A 91 8.67 -17.57 -11.44
C ARG A 91 9.03 -18.98 -10.99
N LEU A 92 9.49 -19.82 -11.91
CA LEU A 92 10.16 -21.09 -11.58
C LEU A 92 11.61 -20.78 -11.21
N ALA A 93 12.14 -21.42 -10.17
CA ALA A 93 13.57 -21.36 -9.87
C ALA A 93 14.34 -21.89 -11.08
N THR A 94 15.32 -21.15 -11.56
CA THR A 94 16.34 -21.69 -12.46
C THR A 94 17.33 -22.43 -11.57
N ASP A 95 17.55 -23.72 -11.84
CA ASP A 95 18.68 -24.44 -11.27
C ASP A 95 19.95 -23.71 -11.72
N ASP A 96 20.57 -22.97 -10.81
CA ASP A 96 21.88 -22.37 -11.01
C ASP A 96 22.90 -23.52 -11.09
N LYS A 97 23.13 -24.01 -12.31
CA LYS A 97 24.33 -24.82 -12.58
C LYS A 97 25.54 -23.88 -12.52
N GLU A 98 26.31 -24.04 -11.45
CA GLU A 98 27.69 -23.59 -11.30
C GLU A 98 28.49 -23.79 -12.60
N GLN A 99 29.25 -22.76 -12.98
CA GLN A 99 30.42 -22.90 -13.83
C GLN A 99 31.51 -21.93 -13.38
#